data_AF-F7RXW9-F1
#
_entry.id   AF-F7RXW9-F1
#
_cell.length_a   1.000
_cell.length_b   1.000
_cell.length_c   1.000
_cell.angle_alpha   90.00
_cell.angle_beta   90.00
_cell.angle_gamma   90.00
#
_symmetry.space_group_name_H-M   'P 1'
#
loop_
_entity.id
_entity.type
_entity.pdbx_description
1 polymer ?
#
loop_
_entity_poly.entity_id
_entity_poly.type
_entity_poly.pdbx_seq_one_letter_code
_entity_poly.pdbx_strand_id
1 'polypeptide(L)'
;MSKLRTLIEETVRAKNAGHFGIFTAADLALMVDERPTPNFVKFLSKAVGNSSLERIARGLYINNVAPPNSTGVLEKIASLLHKKHFMYVSLETELSRIGVISQVPIRRLTMMTTGRSGEHKTKYGIIEFTHTKRSLDSLNDGVYYDLESRVFRATKEQAIMDLRRVGRNIHMISEEFNDAK
;
A
#
# COMPACT_ATOMS: atom_id res chain seq x y z
N MET A 1 -20.84 26.39 8.64
CA MET A 1 -19.47 26.31 8.08
C MET A 1 -19.54 25.81 6.65
N SER A 2 -18.60 26.16 5.77
CA SER A 2 -18.58 25.60 4.41
C SER A 2 -18.20 24.12 4.46
N LYS A 3 -18.78 23.30 3.58
CA LYS A 3 -18.50 21.86 3.53
C LYS A 3 -17.01 21.53 3.42
N LEU A 4 -16.27 22.32 2.62
CA LEU A 4 -14.83 22.16 2.47
C LEU A 4 -14.09 22.40 3.79
N ARG A 5 -14.47 23.43 4.54
CA ARG A 5 -13.85 23.71 5.85
C ARG A 5 -14.07 22.56 6.83
N THR A 6 -15.31 22.07 6.94
CA THR A 6 -15.62 20.90 7.78
C THR A 6 -14.78 19.69 7.38
N LEU A 7 -14.65 19.41 6.09
CA LEU A 7 -13.83 18.30 5.60
C LEU A 7 -12.35 18.41 6.01
N ILE A 8 -11.77 19.60 5.91
CA ILE A 8 -10.37 19.84 6.31
C ILE A 8 -10.20 19.69 7.82
N GLU A 9 -11.10 20.25 8.62
CA GLU A 9 -11.06 20.14 10.08
C GLU A 9 -11.22 18.67 10.53
N GLU A 10 -12.14 17.91 9.94
CA GLU A 10 -12.37 16.50 10.30
C GLU A 10 -11.23 15.59 9.86
N THR A 11 -10.59 15.83 8.71
CA THR A 11 -9.40 15.04 8.31
C THR A 11 -8.22 15.26 9.24
N VAL A 12 -8.01 16.50 9.72
CA VAL A 12 -6.99 16.80 10.75
C VAL A 12 -7.36 16.12 12.07
N ARG A 13 -8.62 16.24 12.51
CA ARG A 13 -9.09 15.58 13.74
C ARG A 13 -8.90 14.07 13.68
N ALA A 14 -9.28 13.43 12.57
CA ALA A 14 -9.11 12.00 12.37
C ALA A 14 -7.64 11.59 12.44
N LYS A 15 -6.73 12.35 11.80
CA LYS A 15 -5.28 12.10 11.87
C LYS A 15 -4.78 12.16 13.32
N ASN A 16 -5.18 13.19 14.06
CA ASN A 16 -4.79 13.38 15.46
C ASN A 16 -5.37 12.29 16.38
N ALA A 17 -6.53 11.73 16.01
CA ALA A 17 -7.15 10.59 16.69
C ALA A 17 -6.57 9.22 16.27
N GLY A 18 -5.46 9.19 15.52
CA GLY A 18 -4.76 7.94 15.16
C GLY A 18 -5.13 7.35 13.81
N HIS A 19 -5.95 8.02 13.01
CA HIS A 19 -6.16 7.63 11.62
C HIS A 19 -4.84 7.73 10.82
N PHE A 20 -4.68 6.87 9.81
CA PHE A 20 -3.42 6.81 9.05
C PHE A 20 -3.16 8.08 8.22
N GLY A 21 -4.19 8.86 7.90
CA GLY A 21 -4.08 10.08 7.09
C GLY A 21 -4.28 9.89 5.59
N ILE A 22 -4.67 8.67 5.16
CA ILE A 22 -5.10 8.38 3.80
C ILE A 22 -6.59 8.04 3.83
N PHE A 23 -7.38 8.84 3.14
CA PHE A 23 -8.83 8.77 3.14
C PHE A 23 -9.36 8.31 1.79
N THR A 24 -10.35 7.43 1.80
CA THR A 24 -11.14 7.12 0.62
C THR A 24 -12.25 8.15 0.41
N ALA A 25 -12.84 8.17 -0.78
CA ALA A 25 -14.02 8.99 -1.03
C ALA A 25 -15.18 8.67 -0.07
N ALA A 26 -15.29 7.43 0.40
CA ALA A 26 -16.30 7.04 1.39
C ALA A 26 -16.01 7.62 2.77
N ASP A 27 -14.75 7.56 3.22
CA ASP A 27 -14.33 8.16 4.50
C ASP A 27 -14.61 9.67 4.51
N LEU A 28 -14.24 10.36 3.41
CA LEU A 28 -14.47 11.79 3.26
C LEU A 28 -15.96 12.15 3.18
N ALA A 29 -16.80 11.31 2.58
CA ALA A 29 -18.24 11.54 2.52
C ALA A 29 -18.86 11.42 3.91
N LEU A 30 -18.44 10.40 4.68
CA LEU A 30 -18.89 10.20 6.06
C LEU A 30 -18.56 11.39 6.97
N MET A 31 -17.39 12.01 6.81
CA MET A 31 -16.96 13.17 7.60
C MET A 31 -17.84 14.42 7.42
N VAL A 32 -18.60 14.50 6.33
CA VAL A 32 -19.49 15.63 6.04
C VAL A 32 -20.95 15.20 5.92
N ASP A 33 -21.29 14.03 6.45
CA ASP A 33 -22.63 13.43 6.43
C ASP A 33 -23.24 13.36 5.01
N GLU A 34 -22.42 13.04 4.02
CA GLU A 34 -22.83 12.82 2.63
C GLU A 34 -22.59 11.37 2.19
N ARG A 35 -23.20 11.01 1.06
CA ARG A 35 -22.91 9.74 0.36
C ARG A 35 -21.81 9.97 -0.70
N PRO A 36 -20.97 8.96 -0.99
CA PRO A 36 -19.93 9.05 -2.01
C PRO A 36 -20.50 8.97 -3.44
N THR A 37 -21.30 9.96 -3.82
CA THR A 37 -21.96 10.07 -5.13
C THR A 37 -21.03 10.65 -6.20
N PRO A 38 -21.36 10.57 -7.50
CA PRO A 38 -20.60 11.25 -8.54
C PRO A 38 -20.46 12.77 -8.32
N ASN A 39 -21.49 13.41 -7.74
CA ASN A 39 -21.44 14.84 -7.38
C ASN A 39 -20.45 15.09 -6.24
N PHE A 40 -20.40 14.19 -5.25
CA PHE A 40 -19.39 14.26 -4.19
C PHE A 40 -17.97 14.08 -4.74
N VAL A 41 -17.75 13.13 -5.65
CA VAL A 41 -16.45 12.95 -6.32
C VAL A 41 -16.06 14.20 -7.11
N LYS A 42 -16.99 14.87 -7.80
CA LYS A 42 -16.74 16.16 -8.46
C LYS A 42 -16.36 17.25 -7.44
N PHE A 43 -17.01 17.28 -6.28
CA PHE A 43 -16.63 18.18 -5.19
C PHE A 43 -15.21 17.91 -4.70
N LEU A 44 -14.83 16.64 -4.50
CA LEU A 44 -13.44 16.26 -4.15
C LEU A 44 -12.45 16.67 -5.24
N SER A 45 -12.79 16.51 -6.52
CA SER A 45 -11.94 16.98 -7.63
C SER A 45 -11.70 18.49 -7.58
N LYS A 46 -12.72 19.29 -7.21
CA LYS A 46 -12.55 20.74 -6.99
C LYS A 46 -11.66 21.05 -5.78
N ALA A 47 -11.83 20.29 -4.68
CA ALA A 47 -10.98 20.41 -3.50
C ALA A 47 -9.51 20.01 -3.77
N VAL A 48 -9.27 19.13 -4.75
CA VAL A 48 -7.91 18.84 -5.24
C VAL A 48 -7.40 19.96 -6.13
N GLY A 49 -8.23 20.48 -7.03
CA GLY A 49 -7.86 21.57 -7.94
C GLY A 49 -7.52 22.89 -7.24
N ASN A 50 -7.99 23.10 -6.01
CA ASN A 50 -7.64 24.26 -5.18
C ASN A 50 -6.62 23.93 -4.06
N SER A 51 -5.96 22.78 -4.12
CA SER A 51 -4.92 22.33 -3.17
C SER A 51 -5.37 22.14 -1.72
N SER A 52 -6.68 22.08 -1.45
CA SER A 52 -7.19 21.76 -0.09
C SER A 52 -7.01 20.28 0.25
N LEU A 53 -7.12 19.42 -0.77
CA LEU A 53 -6.80 18.00 -0.68
C LEU A 53 -5.78 17.65 -1.76
N GLU A 54 -5.13 16.51 -1.60
CA GLU A 54 -4.32 15.93 -2.65
C GLU A 54 -4.76 14.50 -2.95
N ARG A 55 -4.86 14.16 -4.24
CA ARG A 55 -5.20 12.82 -4.69
C ARG A 55 -3.93 12.01 -4.92
N ILE A 56 -3.70 11.01 -4.09
CA ILE A 56 -2.47 10.20 -4.14
C ILE A 56 -2.60 8.92 -4.96
N ALA A 57 -3.84 8.45 -5.17
CA ALA A 57 -4.18 7.36 -6.08
C ALA A 57 -5.68 7.40 -6.44
N ARG A 58 -6.17 6.45 -7.24
CA ARG A 58 -7.59 6.41 -7.62
C ARG A 58 -8.48 6.28 -6.39
N GLY A 59 -9.21 7.34 -6.08
CA GLY A 59 -10.17 7.39 -4.98
C GLY A 59 -9.52 7.50 -3.59
N LEU A 60 -8.21 7.76 -3.53
CA LEU A 60 -7.45 7.96 -2.29
C LEU A 60 -6.95 9.39 -2.22
N TYR A 61 -7.17 10.01 -1.08
CA TYR A 61 -6.93 11.41 -0.82
C TYR A 61 -6.19 11.60 0.49
N ILE A 62 -5.45 12.69 0.60
CA ILE A 62 -4.82 13.14 1.84
C ILE A 62 -5.12 14.62 2.06
N ASN A 63 -4.99 15.05 3.31
CA ASN A 63 -4.91 16.45 3.66
C ASN A 63 -3.43 16.83 3.82
N ASN A 64 -2.94 17.81 3.06
CA ASN A 64 -1.53 18.21 3.10
C ASN A 64 -1.14 18.91 4.42
N VAL A 65 -2.10 19.44 5.17
CA VAL A 65 -1.88 20.01 6.51
C VAL A 65 -1.64 18.91 7.55
N ALA A 66 -2.17 17.71 7.32
CA ALA A 66 -2.04 16.55 8.21
C ALA A 66 -1.66 15.29 7.39
N PRO A 67 -0.42 15.23 6.85
CA PRO A 67 0.00 14.14 5.98
C PRO A 67 0.02 12.79 6.72
N PRO A 68 0.00 11.67 5.97
CA PRO A 68 0.05 10.35 6.57
C PRO A 68 1.39 10.06 7.25
N ASN A 69 1.40 9.06 8.12
CA ASN A 69 2.63 8.53 8.70
C ASN A 69 3.54 7.98 7.57
N SER A 70 4.85 8.17 7.71
CA SER A 70 5.84 7.74 6.71
C SER A 70 5.98 6.21 6.67
N THR A 71 6.08 5.56 7.83
CA THR A 71 6.17 4.09 7.95
C THR A 71 4.87 3.44 7.48
N GLY A 72 4.99 2.47 6.58
CA GLY A 72 3.85 1.71 6.06
C GLY A 72 2.97 2.47 5.05
N VAL A 73 3.41 3.64 4.54
CA VAL A 73 2.56 4.47 3.66
C VAL A 73 2.23 3.76 2.35
N LEU A 74 3.21 3.10 1.72
CA LEU A 74 3.01 2.36 0.47
C LEU A 74 2.15 1.12 0.72
N GLU A 75 2.40 0.42 1.82
CA GLU A 75 1.63 -0.73 2.30
C GLU A 75 0.16 -0.36 2.52
N LYS A 76 -0.10 0.78 3.16
CA LYS A 76 -1.45 1.27 3.38
C LYS A 76 -2.12 1.63 2.05
N ILE A 77 -1.44 2.33 1.15
CA ILE A 77 -1.99 2.65 -0.18
C ILE A 77 -2.31 1.35 -0.94
N ALA A 78 -1.40 0.38 -0.94
CA ALA A 78 -1.58 -0.92 -1.57
C ALA A 78 -2.86 -1.61 -1.06
N SER A 79 -3.05 -1.64 0.27
CA SER A 79 -4.23 -2.24 0.89
C SER A 79 -5.53 -1.58 0.47
N LEU A 80 -5.51 -0.27 0.23
CA LEU A 80 -6.68 0.49 -0.17
C LEU A 80 -6.96 0.37 -1.68
N LEU A 81 -5.95 0.12 -2.51
CA LEU A 81 -6.09 -0.13 -3.95
C LEU A 81 -6.57 -1.55 -4.26
N HIS A 82 -6.13 -2.53 -3.46
CA HIS A 82 -6.39 -3.96 -3.67
C HIS A 82 -7.30 -4.59 -2.61
N LYS A 83 -8.22 -3.81 -2.01
CA LYS A 83 -9.12 -4.21 -0.89
C LYS A 83 -9.86 -5.55 -1.04
N LYS A 84 -10.05 -6.04 -2.27
CA LYS A 84 -10.80 -7.28 -2.57
C LYS A 84 -9.91 -8.51 -2.79
N HIS A 85 -8.60 -8.35 -2.66
CA HIS A 85 -7.63 -9.39 -2.97
C HIS A 85 -6.67 -9.57 -1.81
N PHE A 86 -6.32 -10.82 -1.54
CA PHE A 86 -5.20 -11.11 -0.66
C PHE A 86 -3.90 -10.62 -1.30
N MET A 87 -3.03 -10.06 -0.48
CA MET A 87 -1.74 -9.51 -0.89
C MET A 87 -0.76 -9.58 0.28
N TYR A 88 0.53 -9.71 -0.04
CA TYR A 88 1.61 -9.74 0.93
C TYR A 88 2.89 -9.16 0.32
N VAL A 89 3.73 -8.54 1.15
CA VAL A 89 5.06 -8.06 0.73
C VAL A 89 5.97 -9.25 0.55
N SER A 90 6.69 -9.31 -0.57
CA SER A 90 7.59 -10.42 -0.92
C SER A 90 8.72 -9.88 -1.82
N LEU A 91 9.39 -10.78 -2.54
CA LEU A 91 10.40 -10.46 -3.55
C LEU A 91 11.51 -9.55 -2.96
N GLU A 92 12.07 -8.63 -3.75
CA GLU A 92 13.20 -7.80 -3.34
C GLU A 92 12.89 -6.92 -2.13
N THR A 93 11.64 -6.47 -1.96
CA THR A 93 11.31 -5.63 -0.79
C THR A 93 11.44 -6.41 0.51
N GLU A 94 10.91 -7.62 0.57
CA GLU A 94 11.05 -8.43 1.78
C GLU A 94 12.47 -8.98 1.94
N LEU A 95 13.08 -9.47 0.87
CA LEU A 95 14.45 -10.01 0.90
C LEU A 95 15.48 -8.95 1.33
N SER A 96 15.31 -7.70 0.89
CA SER A 96 16.17 -6.60 1.33
C SER A 96 15.95 -6.28 2.81
N ARG A 97 14.68 -6.23 3.25
CA ARG A 97 14.31 -5.94 4.64
C ARG A 97 14.94 -6.94 5.63
N ILE A 98 14.99 -8.23 5.26
CA ILE A 98 15.54 -9.30 6.11
C ILE A 98 17.02 -9.60 5.86
N GLY A 99 17.70 -8.80 5.04
CA GLY A 99 19.14 -8.90 4.80
C GLY A 99 19.60 -10.03 3.87
N VAL A 100 18.69 -10.63 3.09
CA VAL A 100 19.02 -11.71 2.13
C VAL A 100 19.64 -11.18 0.85
N ILE A 101 19.30 -9.95 0.47
CA ILE A 101 19.93 -9.23 -0.64
C ILE A 101 20.48 -7.88 -0.15
N SER A 102 21.61 -7.45 -0.69
CA SER A 102 22.23 -6.16 -0.34
C SER A 102 21.57 -4.98 -1.08
N GLN A 103 20.87 -5.24 -2.19
CA GLN A 103 20.19 -4.21 -2.98
C GLN A 103 18.94 -3.74 -2.25
N VAL A 104 18.85 -2.43 -2.01
CA VAL A 104 17.66 -1.79 -1.41
C VAL A 104 16.76 -1.26 -2.52
N PRO A 105 15.51 -1.75 -2.65
CA PRO A 105 14.54 -1.18 -3.59
C PRO A 105 14.21 0.28 -3.24
N ILE A 106 14.81 1.23 -3.96
CA ILE A 106 14.58 2.66 -3.69
C ILE A 106 13.14 3.02 -4.06
N ARG A 107 12.36 3.46 -3.06
CA ARG A 107 10.98 3.94 -3.21
C ARG A 107 10.07 2.95 -3.94
N ARG A 108 10.31 1.66 -3.79
CA ARG A 108 9.54 0.59 -4.44
C ARG A 108 9.09 -0.45 -3.42
N LEU A 109 7.80 -0.73 -3.42
CA LEU A 109 7.17 -1.80 -2.66
C LEU A 109 6.75 -2.90 -3.65
N THR A 110 7.34 -4.09 -3.50
CA THR A 110 6.99 -5.28 -4.29
C THR A 110 6.05 -6.16 -3.48
N MET A 111 4.93 -6.56 -4.09
CA MET A 111 3.90 -7.37 -3.44
C MET A 111 3.40 -8.47 -4.37
N MET A 112 3.15 -9.62 -3.78
CA MET A 112 2.39 -10.69 -4.43
C MET A 112 0.90 -10.45 -4.15
N THR A 113 0.03 -10.77 -5.11
CA THR A 113 -1.43 -10.60 -4.94
C THR A 113 -2.23 -11.66 -5.69
N THR A 114 -3.39 -12.02 -5.15
CA THR A 114 -4.40 -12.84 -5.87
C THR A 114 -5.17 -12.03 -6.92
N GLY A 115 -5.04 -10.70 -6.93
CA GLY A 115 -5.59 -9.80 -7.93
C GLY A 115 -4.70 -9.66 -9.16
N ARG A 116 -5.01 -8.70 -10.03
CA ARG A 116 -4.21 -8.41 -11.25
C ARG A 116 -2.80 -7.90 -10.90
N SER A 117 -1.82 -8.24 -11.74
CA SER A 117 -0.51 -7.58 -11.74
C SER A 117 -0.62 -6.11 -12.17
N GLY A 118 0.34 -5.29 -11.79
CA GLY A 118 0.48 -3.93 -12.28
C GLY A 118 1.31 -3.02 -11.38
N GLU A 119 1.76 -1.90 -11.94
CA GLU A 119 2.46 -0.86 -11.20
C GLU A 119 1.52 0.32 -10.87
N HIS A 120 1.64 0.84 -9.66
CA HIS A 120 0.96 2.03 -9.19
C HIS A 120 1.99 3.04 -8.71
N LYS A 121 2.20 4.08 -9.52
CA LYS A 121 3.06 5.22 -9.18
C LYS A 121 2.30 6.19 -8.28
N THR A 122 2.93 6.55 -7.17
CA THR A 122 2.42 7.54 -6.21
C THR A 122 3.54 8.52 -5.86
N LYS A 123 3.19 9.64 -5.23
CA LYS A 123 4.20 10.57 -4.72
C LYS A 123 5.10 10.00 -3.62
N TYR A 124 4.70 8.88 -3.00
CA TYR A 124 5.47 8.20 -1.96
C TYR A 124 6.41 7.13 -2.53
N GLY A 125 6.19 6.69 -3.77
CA GLY A 125 6.91 5.58 -4.38
C GLY A 125 6.03 4.75 -5.31
N ILE A 126 6.59 3.65 -5.78
CA ILE A 126 5.95 2.72 -6.70
C ILE A 126 5.51 1.49 -5.92
N ILE A 127 4.26 1.07 -6.12
CA ILE A 127 3.76 -0.21 -5.65
C ILE A 127 3.67 -1.11 -6.87
N GLU A 128 4.33 -2.26 -6.81
CA GLU A 128 4.33 -3.25 -7.88
C GLU A 128 3.65 -4.52 -7.40
N PHE A 129 2.53 -4.84 -8.03
CA PHE A 129 1.79 -6.07 -7.79
C PHE A 129 2.18 -7.13 -8.81
N THR A 130 2.54 -8.31 -8.32
CA THR A 130 2.71 -9.52 -9.12
C THR A 130 1.63 -10.53 -8.78
N HIS A 131 0.86 -10.94 -9.79
CA HIS A 131 -0.22 -11.91 -9.61
C HIS A 131 0.34 -13.28 -9.22
N THR A 132 -0.31 -13.92 -8.25
CA THR A 132 -0.11 -15.32 -7.90
C THR A 132 -1.43 -16.09 -7.98
N LYS A 133 -1.35 -17.31 -8.51
CA LYS A 133 -2.46 -18.28 -8.55
C LYS A 133 -2.47 -19.20 -7.32
N ARG A 134 -1.59 -18.96 -6.34
CA ARG A 134 -1.52 -19.77 -5.11
C ARG A 134 -2.79 -19.62 -4.29
N SER A 135 -3.26 -20.73 -3.73
CA SER A 135 -4.34 -20.70 -2.75
C SER A 135 -3.83 -20.11 -1.43
N LEU A 136 -4.75 -19.57 -0.63
CA LEU A 136 -4.42 -19.09 0.71
C LEU A 136 -3.84 -20.22 1.59
N ASP A 137 -4.38 -21.44 1.48
CA ASP A 137 -3.90 -22.61 2.21
C ASP A 137 -2.43 -22.90 1.91
N SER A 138 -2.01 -22.76 0.65
CA SER A 138 -0.62 -22.98 0.23
C SER A 138 0.35 -21.89 0.71
N LEU A 139 -0.17 -20.77 1.21
CA LEU A 139 0.60 -19.63 1.72
C LEU A 139 0.59 -19.56 3.25
N ASN A 140 -0.21 -20.37 3.95
CA ASN A 140 -0.50 -20.20 5.36
C ASN A 140 0.75 -20.17 6.25
N ASP A 141 1.75 -21.02 5.96
CA ASP A 141 3.02 -21.06 6.69
C ASP A 141 4.12 -20.18 6.08
N GLY A 142 3.87 -19.65 4.88
CA GLY A 142 4.81 -18.82 4.12
C GLY A 142 4.63 -17.32 4.32
N VAL A 143 3.60 -16.89 5.05
CA VAL A 143 3.32 -15.46 5.29
C VAL A 143 2.94 -15.21 6.74
N TYR A 144 3.30 -14.03 7.27
CA TYR A 144 2.94 -13.59 8.61
C TYR A 144 2.40 -12.16 8.56
N TYR A 145 1.54 -11.80 9.52
CA TYR A 145 1.02 -10.43 9.62
C TYR A 145 2.00 -9.54 10.39
N ASP A 146 2.55 -8.53 9.73
CA ASP A 146 3.42 -7.54 10.35
C ASP A 146 2.59 -6.41 10.97
N LEU A 147 2.65 -6.28 12.30
CA LEU A 147 1.90 -5.28 13.06
C LEU A 147 2.38 -3.85 12.81
N GLU A 148 3.66 -3.67 12.44
CA GLU A 148 4.23 -2.33 12.22
C GLU A 148 3.71 -1.73 10.92
N SER A 149 3.88 -2.45 9.81
CA SER A 149 3.41 -2.01 8.49
C SER A 149 1.94 -2.37 8.20
N ARG A 150 1.31 -3.15 9.08
CA ARG A 150 -0.11 -3.57 9.02
C ARG A 150 -0.48 -4.33 7.75
N VAL A 151 0.44 -5.15 7.24
CA VAL A 151 0.24 -6.00 6.08
C VAL A 151 0.85 -7.39 6.30
N PHE A 152 0.43 -8.35 5.48
CA PHE A 152 1.13 -9.63 5.41
C PHE A 152 2.50 -9.47 4.74
N ARG A 153 3.49 -10.20 5.22
CA ARG A 153 4.84 -10.32 4.66
C ARG A 153 5.18 -11.78 4.46
N ALA A 154 5.98 -12.07 3.44
CA ALA A 154 6.51 -13.39 3.20
C ALA A 154 7.57 -13.75 4.26
N THR A 155 7.66 -15.02 4.63
CA THR A 155 8.86 -15.56 5.28
C THR A 155 10.04 -15.49 4.32
N LYS A 156 11.26 -15.69 4.83
CA LYS A 156 12.48 -15.74 4.01
C LYS A 156 12.35 -16.76 2.88
N GLU A 157 11.93 -17.98 3.21
CA GLU A 157 11.81 -19.11 2.30
C GLU A 157 10.75 -18.82 1.23
N GLN A 158 9.61 -18.25 1.63
CA GLN A 158 8.55 -17.87 0.71
C GLN A 158 8.99 -16.73 -0.22
N ALA A 159 9.73 -15.74 0.27
CA ALA A 159 10.22 -14.63 -0.54
C ALA A 159 11.25 -15.07 -1.60
N ILE A 160 12.17 -15.98 -1.24
CA ILE A 160 13.12 -16.59 -2.19
C ILE A 160 12.37 -17.42 -3.23
N MET A 161 11.38 -18.20 -2.80
CA MET A 161 10.56 -19.02 -3.70
C MET A 161 9.76 -18.16 -4.68
N ASP A 162 9.18 -17.05 -4.21
CA ASP A 162 8.48 -16.09 -5.04
C ASP A 162 9.45 -15.44 -6.05
N LEU A 163 10.65 -15.04 -5.62
CA LEU A 163 11.67 -14.43 -6.49
C LEU A 163 12.05 -15.37 -7.64
N ARG A 164 12.33 -16.64 -7.33
CA ARG A 164 12.62 -17.70 -8.30
C ARG A 164 11.47 -17.92 -9.26
N ARG A 165 10.24 -18.04 -8.74
CA ARG A 165 9.04 -18.34 -9.52
C ARG A 165 8.67 -17.21 -10.49
N VAL A 166 8.82 -15.96 -10.06
CA VAL A 166 8.55 -14.79 -10.90
C VAL A 166 9.64 -14.61 -11.96
N GLY A 167 10.77 -15.32 -11.85
CA GLY A 167 11.89 -15.24 -12.79
C GLY A 167 12.72 -13.98 -12.61
N ARG A 168 12.78 -13.43 -11.39
CA ARG A 168 13.63 -12.27 -11.08
C ARG A 168 15.09 -12.69 -10.88
N ASN A 169 15.99 -11.71 -10.87
CA ASN A 169 17.42 -11.98 -10.71
C ASN A 169 17.73 -12.57 -9.32
N ILE A 170 18.06 -13.86 -9.30
CA ILE A 170 18.40 -14.59 -8.07
C ILE A 170 19.87 -14.44 -7.66
N HIS A 171 20.74 -13.94 -8.53
CA HIS A 171 22.17 -13.77 -8.23
C HIS A 171 22.45 -12.67 -7.21
N MET A 172 21.42 -11.93 -6.81
CA MET A 172 21.47 -10.93 -5.74
C MET A 172 21.39 -11.54 -4.33
N ILE A 173 20.95 -12.79 -4.23
CA ILE A 173 20.85 -13.53 -2.97
C ILE A 173 22.26 -13.82 -2.45
N SER A 174 22.54 -13.45 -1.20
CA SER A 174 23.80 -13.76 -0.52
C SER A 174 24.08 -15.26 -0.56
N GLU A 175 25.35 -15.65 -0.76
CA GLU A 175 25.75 -17.05 -0.92
C GLU A 175 25.31 -17.93 0.26
N GLU A 176 25.26 -17.36 1.46
CA GLU A 176 24.79 -18.04 2.68
C GLU A 176 23.30 -18.46 2.64
N PHE A 177 22.53 -17.93 1.69
CA PHE A 177 21.12 -18.28 1.47
C PHE A 177 20.88 -19.00 0.13
N ASN A 178 21.96 -19.32 -0.60
CA ASN A 178 21.91 -20.09 -1.84
C ASN A 178 21.86 -21.61 -1.60
N ASP A 179 21.18 -22.06 -0.56
CA ASP A 179 20.95 -23.49 -0.34
C ASP A 179 19.67 -23.93 -1.03
N ALA A 180 19.76 -24.18 -2.34
CA ALA A 180 18.88 -25.09 -3.07
C ALA A 180 19.54 -25.47 -4.42
N LYS A 181 20.35 -26.52 -4.40
CA LYS A 181 20.40 -27.46 -5.52
C LYS A 181 19.49 -28.63 -5.19
#